data_AF-A0A7C0X1V9-F1
#
_entry.id   AF-A0A7C0X1V9-F1
#
_cell.length_a   1.000
_cell.length_b   1.000
_cell.length_c   1.000
_cell.angle_alpha   90.00
_cell.angle_beta   90.00
_cell.angle_gamma   90.00
#
_symmetry.space_group_name_H-M   'P 1'
#
loop_
_entity.id
_entity.type
_entity.pdbx_description
1 polymer ?
#
loop_
_entity_poly.entity_id
_entity_poly.type
_entity_poly.pdbx_seq_one_letter_code
_entity_poly.pdbx_strand_id
1 'polypeptide(L)'
;DTPFPAKIMELKDLLYIFFRDAQPRDILVIPFMREYTKILEHMKDRGLFGPVIIYSQGDVLMMNAMDLARQGVVFIDPQRFTRPMILGFITFLQRTQSRHDTEEPLEQETRPFKPTTKDPDEIRKVFKEVMRKRLRVYISCQFRDDLPTLTATCEIIEMAGEVETRLVLDKFNPQEFVGLYTTKGNKKPLSGYASIGKANLGFTLNMIHSVGGRISVYLPSSIYEQKRKSFRVEPDPKEPITLYIKPAHGPTQNSSIRDISEGGIGLSMAYSNLEKGKTYSIALKLPRTELILGDAKIAFKNADQEMHVNYGMSIDFHASDLRYIRTYIFKRQAGILASIRDLSI
;
A
#
# COMPACT_ATOMS: atom_id res chain seq x y z
N ASP A 1 -12.90 -29.64 -19.69
CA ASP A 1 -13.87 -29.88 -18.62
C ASP A 1 -13.17 -30.10 -17.29
N THR A 2 -12.79 -29.02 -16.62
CA THR A 2 -12.40 -29.08 -15.21
C THR A 2 -13.68 -29.09 -14.38
N PRO A 3 -13.85 -30.02 -13.42
CA PRO A 3 -15.03 -30.04 -12.57
C PRO A 3 -15.14 -28.72 -11.79
N PHE A 4 -16.33 -28.14 -11.75
CA PHE A 4 -16.60 -26.95 -10.95
C PHE A 4 -16.22 -27.27 -9.49
N PRO A 5 -15.35 -26.48 -8.84
CA PRO A 5 -14.73 -26.82 -7.56
C PRO A 5 -15.68 -26.64 -6.36
N ALA A 6 -16.94 -27.02 -6.51
CA ALA A 6 -17.95 -26.97 -5.46
C ALA A 6 -18.61 -28.34 -5.32
N LYS A 7 -18.76 -28.78 -4.07
CA LYS A 7 -19.49 -30.01 -3.73
C LYS A 7 -20.91 -29.62 -3.31
N ILE A 8 -21.89 -29.96 -4.14
CA ILE A 8 -23.31 -29.74 -3.82
C ILE A 8 -23.81 -30.97 -3.07
N MET A 9 -24.41 -30.76 -1.90
CA MET A 9 -24.88 -31.82 -1.01
C MET A 9 -26.16 -31.40 -0.30
N GLU A 10 -26.88 -32.37 0.26
CA GLU A 10 -27.98 -32.09 1.19
C GLU A 10 -27.46 -31.34 2.42
N LEU A 11 -28.27 -30.43 2.98
CA LEU A 11 -27.83 -29.48 4.02
C LEU A 11 -27.21 -30.17 5.24
N LYS A 12 -27.79 -31.30 5.68
CA LYS A 12 -27.28 -32.07 6.82
C LYS A 12 -25.88 -32.64 6.56
N ASP A 13 -25.70 -33.24 5.38
CA ASP A 13 -24.42 -33.82 4.97
C ASP A 13 -23.37 -32.75 4.70
N LEU A 14 -23.80 -31.62 4.12
CA LEU A 14 -22.96 -30.44 3.89
C LEU A 14 -22.39 -29.91 5.19
N LEU A 15 -23.23 -29.65 6.20
CA LEU A 15 -22.75 -29.15 7.49
C LEU A 15 -21.88 -30.18 8.21
N TYR A 16 -22.25 -31.46 8.18
CA TYR A 16 -21.45 -32.53 8.78
C TYR A 16 -20.06 -32.63 8.15
N ILE A 17 -19.97 -32.67 6.82
CA ILE A 17 -18.70 -32.77 6.09
C ILE A 17 -17.90 -31.49 6.24
N PHE A 18 -18.54 -30.32 6.17
CA PHE A 18 -17.88 -29.03 6.35
C PHE A 18 -17.24 -28.95 7.73
N PHE A 19 -17.95 -29.25 8.82
CA PHE A 19 -17.35 -29.19 10.15
C PHE A 19 -16.32 -30.28 10.41
N ARG A 20 -16.33 -31.39 9.67
CA ARG A 20 -15.36 -32.48 9.80
C ARG A 20 -14.06 -32.22 9.02
N ASP A 21 -14.18 -31.74 7.78
CA ASP A 21 -13.10 -31.77 6.80
C ASP A 21 -12.68 -30.37 6.29
N ALA A 22 -13.45 -29.31 6.60
CA ALA A 22 -13.18 -27.98 6.05
C ALA A 22 -11.85 -27.41 6.52
N GLN A 23 -11.19 -26.70 5.61
CA GLN A 23 -10.05 -25.85 5.91
C GLN A 23 -10.51 -24.51 6.47
N PRO A 24 -9.66 -23.79 7.22
CA PRO A 24 -10.02 -22.53 7.86
C PRO A 24 -10.61 -21.45 6.93
N ARG A 25 -10.39 -21.53 5.63
CA ARG A 25 -10.82 -20.51 4.64
C ARG A 25 -11.92 -20.98 3.70
N ASP A 26 -12.38 -22.22 3.81
CA ASP A 26 -13.38 -22.77 2.91
C ASP A 26 -14.69 -21.95 2.95
N ILE A 27 -15.26 -21.71 1.76
CA ILE A 27 -16.49 -20.93 1.61
C ILE A 27 -17.68 -21.84 1.89
N LEU A 28 -18.50 -21.46 2.87
CA LEU A 28 -19.76 -22.15 3.15
C LEU A 28 -20.90 -21.46 2.42
N VAL A 29 -21.72 -22.22 1.70
CA VAL A 29 -22.90 -21.68 1.01
C VAL A 29 -24.14 -22.44 1.49
N ILE A 30 -25.08 -21.73 2.12
CA ILE A 30 -26.28 -22.32 2.74
C ILE A 30 -27.54 -21.51 2.43
N PRO A 31 -28.74 -22.12 2.48
CA PRO A 31 -29.99 -21.37 2.51
C PRO A 31 -30.14 -20.62 3.85
N PHE A 32 -30.94 -19.56 3.85
CA PHE A 32 -31.32 -18.89 5.08
C PHE A 32 -32.09 -19.85 5.98
N MET A 33 -31.64 -19.96 7.22
CA MET A 33 -32.26 -20.74 8.29
C MET A 33 -32.11 -19.96 9.58
N ARG A 34 -33.10 -19.98 10.48
CA ARG A 34 -33.09 -19.12 11.68
C ARG A 34 -31.91 -19.40 12.60
N GLU A 35 -31.39 -20.62 12.56
CA GLU A 35 -30.30 -21.12 13.38
C GLU A 35 -28.90 -20.83 12.81
N TYR A 36 -28.79 -20.04 11.72
CA TYR A 36 -27.50 -19.76 11.07
C TYR A 36 -26.46 -19.16 12.03
N THR A 37 -26.87 -18.41 13.04
CA THR A 37 -25.97 -17.85 14.07
C THR A 37 -25.24 -18.94 14.86
N LYS A 38 -25.91 -20.08 15.14
CA LYS A 38 -25.27 -21.23 15.80
C LYS A 38 -24.21 -21.89 14.92
N ILE A 39 -24.44 -21.88 13.59
CA ILE A 39 -23.47 -22.37 12.60
C ILE A 39 -22.23 -21.47 12.62
N LEU A 40 -22.41 -20.16 12.65
CA LEU A 40 -21.31 -19.19 12.75
C LEU A 40 -20.51 -19.34 14.05
N GLU A 41 -21.19 -19.53 15.18
CA GLU A 41 -20.54 -19.81 16.47
C GLU A 41 -19.72 -21.11 16.42
N HIS A 42 -20.29 -22.19 15.87
CA HIS A 42 -19.56 -23.45 15.69
C HIS A 42 -18.36 -23.33 14.74
N MET A 43 -18.47 -22.52 13.69
CA MET A 43 -17.34 -22.24 12.80
C MET A 43 -16.21 -21.54 13.56
N LYS A 44 -16.54 -20.53 14.35
CA LYS A 44 -15.58 -19.79 15.17
C LYS A 44 -14.87 -20.69 16.18
N ASP A 45 -15.60 -21.57 16.86
CA ASP A 45 -15.05 -22.50 17.85
C ASP A 45 -14.06 -23.50 17.23
N ARG A 46 -14.22 -23.81 15.93
CA ARG A 46 -13.35 -24.72 15.17
C ARG A 46 -12.25 -24.01 14.37
N GLY A 47 -12.11 -22.68 14.52
CA GLY A 47 -11.11 -21.90 13.77
C GLY A 47 -11.40 -21.81 12.26
N LEU A 48 -12.67 -21.92 11.87
CA LEU A 48 -13.13 -21.71 10.50
C LEU A 48 -13.54 -20.25 10.34
N PHE A 49 -12.87 -19.54 9.44
CA PHE A 49 -13.03 -18.10 9.18
C PHE A 49 -13.35 -17.78 7.72
N GLY A 50 -13.67 -18.80 6.92
CA GLY A 50 -14.10 -18.65 5.55
C GLY A 50 -15.43 -17.89 5.42
N PRO A 51 -15.68 -17.20 4.29
CA PRO A 51 -16.93 -16.52 4.02
C PRO A 51 -18.12 -17.48 4.08
N VAL A 52 -19.24 -16.98 4.60
CA VAL A 52 -20.51 -17.70 4.64
C VAL A 52 -21.53 -16.98 3.79
N ILE A 53 -21.95 -17.62 2.69
CA ILE A 53 -22.95 -17.09 1.79
C ILE A 53 -24.31 -17.68 2.15
N ILE A 54 -25.27 -16.82 2.47
CA ILE A 54 -26.62 -17.22 2.89
C ILE A 54 -27.64 -16.72 1.86
N TYR A 55 -28.38 -17.65 1.23
CA TYR A 55 -29.47 -17.28 0.31
C TYR A 55 -30.76 -17.03 1.07
N SER A 56 -31.27 -15.80 1.04
CA SER A 56 -32.57 -15.47 1.63
C SER A 56 -33.65 -15.35 0.56
N GLN A 57 -34.76 -16.06 0.72
CA GLN A 57 -35.95 -15.83 -0.11
C GLN A 57 -36.75 -14.66 0.48
N GLY A 58 -36.33 -13.42 0.18
CA GLY A 58 -37.02 -12.19 0.59
C GLY A 58 -36.27 -11.34 1.63
N ASP A 59 -36.94 -10.26 2.05
CA ASP A 59 -36.42 -9.29 3.01
C ASP A 59 -36.26 -9.93 4.39
N VAL A 60 -35.02 -10.18 4.79
CA VAL A 60 -34.68 -10.65 6.13
C VAL A 60 -34.32 -9.44 6.99
N LEU A 61 -35.08 -9.24 8.07
CA LEU A 61 -34.76 -8.24 9.10
C LEU A 61 -33.48 -8.65 9.82
N MET A 62 -32.38 -7.96 9.52
CA MET A 62 -31.07 -8.23 10.11
C MET A 62 -30.77 -7.28 11.25
N MET A 63 -30.75 -7.81 12.46
CA MET A 63 -30.05 -7.13 13.56
C MET A 63 -28.54 -7.32 13.34
N ASN A 64 -27.77 -6.23 13.46
CA ASN A 64 -26.30 -6.23 13.41
C ASN A 64 -25.67 -6.72 12.08
N ALA A 65 -26.21 -6.26 10.95
CA ALA A 65 -25.68 -6.57 9.61
C ALA A 65 -24.17 -6.29 9.45
N MET A 66 -23.65 -5.26 10.12
CA MET A 66 -22.22 -4.91 10.10
C MET A 66 -21.34 -5.93 10.82
N ASP A 67 -21.81 -6.53 11.92
CA ASP A 67 -21.05 -7.54 12.66
C ASP A 67 -21.02 -8.86 11.90
N LEU A 68 -22.12 -9.21 11.23
CA LEU A 68 -22.19 -10.35 10.32
C LEU A 68 -21.26 -10.16 9.11
N ALA A 69 -21.24 -8.97 8.51
CA ALA A 69 -20.32 -8.66 7.42
C ALA A 69 -18.84 -8.75 7.86
N ARG A 70 -18.51 -8.32 9.09
CA ARG A 70 -17.15 -8.47 9.67
C ARG A 70 -16.76 -9.92 9.90
N GLN A 71 -17.72 -10.81 10.11
CA GLN A 71 -17.52 -12.25 10.19
C GLN A 71 -17.49 -12.94 8.82
N GLY A 72 -17.50 -12.17 7.72
CA GLY A 72 -17.46 -12.70 6.37
C GLY A 72 -18.80 -13.28 5.89
N VAL A 73 -19.91 -12.93 6.55
CA VAL A 73 -21.25 -13.39 6.17
C VAL A 73 -21.82 -12.48 5.09
N VAL A 74 -22.27 -13.08 3.98
CA VAL A 74 -22.86 -12.39 2.84
C VAL A 74 -24.25 -12.94 2.59
N PHE A 75 -25.26 -12.07 2.62
CA PHE A 75 -26.62 -12.44 2.25
C PHE A 75 -26.89 -12.13 0.79
N ILE A 76 -27.39 -13.13 0.06
CA ILE A 76 -27.74 -12.99 -1.35
C ILE A 76 -29.25 -13.14 -1.50
N ASP A 77 -29.86 -12.10 -2.03
CA ASP A 77 -31.25 -12.10 -2.49
C ASP A 77 -31.31 -12.64 -3.94
N PRO A 78 -31.87 -13.84 -4.17
CA PRO A 78 -31.95 -14.43 -5.49
C PRO A 78 -32.93 -13.70 -6.42
N GLN A 79 -33.76 -12.78 -5.90
CA GLN A 79 -34.60 -11.91 -6.74
C GLN A 79 -33.79 -10.77 -7.39
N ARG A 80 -32.67 -10.38 -6.77
CA ARG A 80 -31.79 -9.30 -7.25
C ARG A 80 -30.57 -9.81 -8.00
N PHE A 81 -30.10 -11.01 -7.68
CA PHE A 81 -28.89 -11.59 -8.26
C PHE A 81 -29.20 -12.82 -9.11
N THR A 82 -28.80 -12.77 -10.38
CA THR A 82 -28.95 -13.91 -11.28
C THR A 82 -27.98 -15.04 -10.92
N ARG A 83 -28.35 -16.29 -11.23
CA ARG A 83 -27.51 -17.47 -10.99
C ARG A 83 -26.07 -17.33 -11.56
N PRO A 84 -25.84 -16.77 -12.77
CA PRO A 84 -24.48 -16.52 -13.25
C PRO A 84 -23.69 -15.51 -12.41
N MET A 85 -24.33 -14.44 -11.90
CA MET A 85 -23.67 -13.45 -11.04
C MET A 85 -23.23 -14.08 -9.72
N ILE A 86 -24.07 -14.93 -9.15
CA ILE A 86 -23.81 -15.65 -7.91
C ILE A 86 -22.62 -16.61 -8.08
N LEU A 87 -22.61 -17.40 -9.15
CA LEU A 87 -21.49 -18.30 -9.46
C LEU A 87 -20.20 -17.51 -9.75
N GLY A 88 -20.30 -16.38 -10.43
CA GLY A 88 -19.18 -15.46 -10.65
C GLY A 88 -18.62 -14.89 -9.34
N PHE A 89 -19.49 -14.53 -8.40
CA PHE A 89 -19.10 -14.05 -7.08
C PHE A 89 -18.41 -15.14 -6.24
N ILE A 90 -18.95 -16.36 -6.21
CA ILE A 90 -18.32 -17.51 -5.54
C ILE A 90 -16.94 -17.79 -6.14
N THR A 91 -16.84 -17.79 -7.47
CA THR A 91 -15.56 -18.00 -8.18
C THR A 91 -14.55 -16.89 -7.90
N PHE A 92 -15.02 -15.64 -7.80
CA PHE A 92 -14.18 -14.51 -7.42
C PHE A 92 -13.63 -14.67 -6.01
N LEU A 93 -14.49 -15.01 -5.03
CA LEU A 93 -14.09 -15.25 -3.64
C LEU A 93 -13.09 -16.39 -3.52
N GLN A 94 -13.34 -17.49 -4.24
CA GLN A 94 -12.41 -18.62 -4.25
C GLN A 94 -11.03 -18.21 -4.81
N ARG A 95 -10.99 -17.46 -5.92
CA ARG A 95 -9.73 -16.99 -6.52
C ARG A 95 -8.99 -16.00 -5.63
N THR A 96 -9.68 -15.10 -4.94
CA THR A 96 -9.04 -14.18 -4.00
C THR A 96 -8.49 -14.91 -2.78
N GLN A 97 -9.14 -15.99 -2.33
CA GLN A 97 -8.61 -16.85 -1.28
C GLN A 97 -7.40 -17.68 -1.73
N SER A 98 -7.45 -18.30 -2.92
CA SER A 98 -6.31 -19.07 -3.45
C SER A 98 -5.07 -18.22 -3.70
N ARG A 99 -5.23 -16.92 -3.98
CA ARG A 99 -4.11 -15.96 -4.09
C ARG A 99 -3.38 -15.72 -2.77
N HIS A 100 -3.99 -16.02 -1.62
CA HIS A 100 -3.33 -15.94 -0.32
C HIS A 100 -2.58 -17.21 0.09
N ASP A 101 -2.77 -18.33 -0.64
CA ASP A 101 -2.05 -19.59 -0.43
C ASP A 101 -0.98 -19.85 -1.50
N THR A 102 -0.80 -18.92 -2.44
CA THR A 102 0.33 -18.94 -3.36
C THR A 102 1.41 -17.99 -2.81
N GLU A 103 2.34 -18.52 -2.03
CA GLU A 103 3.73 -18.08 -2.24
C GLU A 103 3.99 -18.35 -3.72
N GLU A 104 3.95 -17.30 -4.55
CA GLU A 104 4.35 -17.42 -5.94
C GLU A 104 5.70 -18.16 -5.95
N PRO A 105 5.82 -19.30 -6.65
CA PRO A 105 7.13 -19.86 -6.92
C PRO A 105 7.93 -18.72 -7.53
N LEU A 106 9.08 -18.42 -6.93
CA LEU A 106 10.07 -17.59 -7.56
C LEU A 106 10.40 -18.23 -8.90
N GLU A 107 9.75 -17.77 -9.96
CA GLU A 107 10.25 -17.92 -11.32
C GLU A 107 11.67 -17.37 -11.28
N GLN A 108 12.62 -18.29 -11.26
CA GLN A 108 13.97 -18.04 -11.70
C GLN A 108 13.87 -17.71 -13.18
N GLU A 109 14.19 -16.47 -13.53
CA GLU A 109 15.29 -16.19 -14.46
C GLU A 109 15.39 -14.68 -14.75
N THR A 110 16.49 -14.07 -14.32
CA THR A 110 17.51 -13.46 -15.21
C THR A 110 18.41 -12.54 -14.39
N ARG A 111 19.58 -13.07 -13.99
CA ARG A 111 20.71 -12.39 -13.32
C ARG A 111 20.35 -11.68 -12.00
N PRO A 112 21.15 -11.82 -10.93
CA PRO A 112 21.01 -10.95 -9.77
C PRO A 112 21.35 -9.53 -10.23
N PHE A 113 20.33 -8.73 -10.54
CA PHE A 113 20.48 -7.30 -10.68
C PHE A 113 21.06 -6.81 -9.35
N LYS A 114 22.34 -6.45 -9.32
CA LYS A 114 22.93 -5.84 -8.13
C LYS A 114 22.27 -4.47 -8.01
N PRO A 115 21.41 -4.24 -7.01
CA PRO A 115 20.58 -3.04 -6.96
C PRO A 115 21.40 -1.78 -6.67
N THR A 116 22.69 -1.95 -6.32
CA THR A 116 23.63 -0.86 -6.08
C THR A 116 24.76 -0.94 -7.09
N THR A 117 24.93 0.11 -7.89
CA THR A 117 26.04 0.24 -8.84
C THR A 117 26.49 1.69 -8.95
N LYS A 118 27.79 1.87 -9.19
CA LYS A 118 28.42 3.16 -9.54
C LYS A 118 29.04 3.11 -10.93
N ASP A 119 28.88 1.99 -11.64
CA ASP A 119 29.43 1.79 -12.98
C ASP A 119 28.59 2.58 -14.01
N PRO A 120 29.19 3.56 -14.72
CA PRO A 120 28.48 4.37 -15.70
C PRO A 120 27.84 3.56 -16.85
N ASP A 121 28.43 2.43 -17.25
CA ASP A 121 27.87 1.57 -18.30
C ASP A 121 26.64 0.80 -17.80
N GLU A 122 26.68 0.29 -16.57
CA GLU A 122 25.52 -0.35 -15.95
C GLU A 122 24.39 0.65 -15.71
N ILE A 123 24.71 1.83 -15.20
CA ILE A 123 23.74 2.91 -14.98
C ILE A 123 23.06 3.27 -16.31
N ARG A 124 23.83 3.45 -17.40
CA ARG A 124 23.25 3.71 -18.72
C ARG A 124 22.30 2.60 -19.18
N LYS A 125 22.67 1.32 -19.01
CA LYS A 125 21.80 0.19 -19.36
C LYS A 125 20.48 0.24 -18.59
N VAL A 126 20.53 0.56 -17.30
CA VAL A 126 19.33 0.70 -16.46
C VAL A 126 18.40 1.78 -17.00
N PHE A 127 18.93 2.98 -17.24
CA PHE A 127 18.09 4.10 -17.71
C PHE A 127 17.59 3.90 -19.14
N LYS A 128 18.33 3.20 -20.00
CA LYS A 128 17.82 2.72 -21.30
C LYS A 128 16.65 1.78 -21.14
N GLU A 129 16.70 0.87 -20.17
CA GLU A 129 15.59 -0.03 -19.90
C GLU A 129 14.36 0.72 -19.37
N VAL A 130 14.55 1.64 -18.43
CA VAL A 130 13.50 2.53 -17.90
C VAL A 130 12.82 3.29 -19.04
N MET A 131 13.60 3.91 -19.93
CA MET A 131 13.09 4.65 -21.09
C MET A 131 12.38 3.72 -22.08
N ARG A 132 13.00 2.60 -22.47
CA ARG A 132 12.45 1.64 -23.45
C ARG A 132 11.11 1.05 -22.99
N LYS A 133 10.99 0.72 -21.71
CA LYS A 133 9.76 0.20 -21.11
C LYS A 133 8.78 1.30 -20.68
N ARG A 134 9.13 2.58 -20.88
CA ARG A 134 8.36 3.76 -20.42
C ARG A 134 7.92 3.63 -18.96
N LEU A 135 8.84 3.20 -18.10
CA LEU A 135 8.54 3.02 -16.68
C LEU A 135 8.36 4.38 -16.02
N ARG A 136 7.36 4.47 -15.13
CA ARG A 136 7.15 5.66 -14.32
C ARG A 136 8.31 5.87 -13.38
N VAL A 137 8.86 7.08 -13.40
CA VAL A 137 9.86 7.54 -12.45
C VAL A 137 9.19 8.46 -11.44
N TYR A 138 9.46 8.25 -10.17
CA TYR A 138 9.00 9.12 -9.10
C TYR A 138 10.14 10.04 -8.71
N ILE A 139 9.89 11.35 -8.73
CA ILE A 139 10.86 12.39 -8.41
C ILE A 139 10.34 13.20 -7.23
N SER A 140 11.17 13.35 -6.20
CA SER A 140 10.83 14.08 -4.98
C SER A 140 11.81 15.23 -4.76
N CYS A 141 11.27 16.37 -4.34
CA CYS A 141 12.06 17.54 -3.97
C CYS A 141 11.42 18.27 -2.79
N GLN A 142 12.24 18.63 -1.81
CA GLN A 142 11.88 19.58 -0.77
C GLN A 142 12.42 20.97 -1.18
N PHE A 143 11.57 21.78 -1.79
CA PHE A 143 12.01 23.06 -2.40
C PHE A 143 12.66 24.00 -1.38
N ARG A 144 12.09 24.09 -0.18
CA ARG A 144 12.62 24.83 0.97
C ARG A 144 12.52 23.98 2.23
N ASP A 145 13.39 24.23 3.20
CA ASP A 145 13.51 23.39 4.39
C ASP A 145 12.28 23.49 5.31
N ASP A 146 11.52 24.58 5.20
CA ASP A 146 10.25 24.83 5.89
C ASP A 146 9.01 24.34 5.12
N LEU A 147 9.21 23.80 3.91
CA LEU A 147 8.13 23.25 3.08
C LEU A 147 8.17 21.73 3.06
N PRO A 148 7.01 21.07 2.98
CA PRO A 148 6.94 19.62 2.86
C PRO A 148 7.51 19.14 1.52
N THR A 149 7.96 17.90 1.48
CA THR A 149 8.44 17.26 0.25
C THR A 149 7.31 17.09 -0.76
N LEU A 150 7.47 17.62 -1.97
CA LEU A 150 6.57 17.37 -3.10
C LEU A 150 7.15 16.25 -3.97
N THR A 151 6.28 15.32 -4.41
CA THR A 151 6.66 14.25 -5.33
C THR A 151 5.80 14.28 -6.57
N ALA A 152 6.46 14.15 -7.71
CA ALA A 152 5.83 14.01 -9.00
C ALA A 152 6.20 12.67 -9.64
N THR A 153 5.32 12.16 -10.50
CA THR A 153 5.68 11.10 -11.44
C THR A 153 6.06 11.73 -12.78
N CYS A 154 7.06 11.18 -13.46
CA CYS A 154 7.45 11.58 -14.81
C CYS A 154 7.89 10.35 -15.64
N GLU A 155 8.19 10.58 -16.91
CA GLU A 155 8.81 9.61 -17.81
C GLU A 155 10.17 10.14 -18.29
N ILE A 156 11.07 9.21 -18.60
CA ILE A 156 12.31 9.54 -19.33
C ILE A 156 11.98 9.41 -20.81
N ILE A 157 12.01 10.54 -21.53
CA ILE A 157 11.67 10.58 -22.95
C ILE A 157 12.90 10.48 -23.85
N GLU A 158 14.06 10.84 -23.34
CA GLU A 158 15.31 10.88 -24.10
C GLU A 158 16.51 10.70 -23.17
N MET A 159 17.54 9.99 -23.67
CA MET A 159 18.90 10.04 -23.13
C MET A 159 19.77 10.80 -24.14
N ALA A 160 20.42 11.87 -23.71
CA ALA A 160 21.10 12.83 -24.57
C ALA A 160 22.59 13.02 -24.19
N GLY A 161 23.36 13.62 -25.10
CA GLY A 161 24.81 13.86 -24.95
C GLY A 161 25.67 12.82 -25.68
N GLU A 162 26.95 13.15 -25.92
CA GLU A 162 27.87 12.33 -26.73
C GLU A 162 27.97 10.87 -26.28
N VAL A 163 27.77 10.62 -24.99
CA VAL A 163 27.78 9.27 -24.39
C VAL A 163 26.55 9.04 -23.51
N GLU A 164 25.41 9.65 -23.87
CA GLU A 164 24.13 9.53 -23.12
C GLU A 164 24.27 9.91 -21.64
N THR A 165 24.99 10.99 -21.37
CA THR A 165 25.30 11.47 -20.01
C THR A 165 24.17 12.30 -19.40
N ARG A 166 23.07 12.50 -20.13
CA ARG A 166 21.94 13.33 -19.73
C ARG A 166 20.63 12.58 -19.92
N LEU A 167 19.66 12.85 -19.05
CA LEU A 167 18.29 12.35 -19.15
C LEU A 167 17.35 13.55 -19.35
N VAL A 168 16.37 13.41 -20.24
CA VAL A 168 15.29 14.38 -20.41
C VAL A 168 14.02 13.79 -19.80
N LEU A 169 13.53 14.45 -18.76
CA LEU A 169 12.32 14.09 -18.03
C LEU A 169 11.14 14.92 -18.55
N ASP A 170 10.00 14.28 -18.77
CA ASP A 170 8.76 14.90 -19.24
C ASP A 170 7.53 14.21 -18.64
N LYS A 171 6.32 14.70 -18.98
CA LYS A 171 5.02 14.18 -18.52
C LYS A 171 4.91 14.16 -17.00
N PHE A 172 5.35 15.25 -16.38
CA PHE A 172 5.22 15.43 -14.95
C PHE A 172 3.76 15.44 -14.52
N ASN A 173 3.47 14.73 -13.44
CA ASN A 173 2.21 14.79 -12.72
C ASN A 173 2.51 14.95 -11.23
N PRO A 174 2.17 16.10 -10.61
CA PRO A 174 1.49 17.27 -11.21
C PRO A 174 2.34 17.99 -12.27
N GLN A 175 1.71 18.60 -13.28
CA GLN A 175 2.41 19.30 -14.37
C GLN A 175 3.16 20.54 -13.87
N GLU A 176 2.65 21.15 -12.81
CA GLU A 176 3.18 22.33 -12.15
C GLU A 176 4.52 22.09 -11.45
N PHE A 177 4.89 20.82 -11.23
CA PHE A 177 6.12 20.45 -10.54
C PHE A 177 7.34 21.14 -11.16
N VAL A 178 7.42 21.19 -12.50
CA VAL A 178 8.57 21.78 -13.20
C VAL A 178 8.65 23.28 -12.94
N GLY A 179 7.54 23.99 -13.06
CA GLY A 179 7.49 25.43 -12.78
C GLY A 179 7.87 25.75 -11.34
N LEU A 180 7.36 24.97 -10.37
CA LEU A 180 7.69 25.10 -8.96
C LEU A 180 9.17 24.79 -8.68
N TYR A 181 9.73 23.74 -9.30
CA TYR A 181 11.14 23.40 -9.13
C TYR A 181 12.07 24.45 -9.73
N THR A 182 11.77 24.97 -10.92
CA THR A 182 12.59 26.00 -11.57
C THR A 182 12.58 27.31 -10.79
N THR A 183 11.46 27.66 -10.15
CA THR A 183 11.32 28.90 -9.38
C THR A 183 11.82 28.79 -7.94
N LYS A 184 11.56 27.66 -7.27
CA LYS A 184 11.79 27.50 -5.81
C LYS A 184 12.82 26.43 -5.46
N GLY A 185 13.14 25.50 -6.37
CA GLY A 185 14.02 24.38 -6.10
C GLY A 185 15.50 24.75 -5.94
N ASN A 186 15.93 25.92 -6.41
CA ASN A 186 17.29 26.45 -6.26
C ASN A 186 18.40 25.42 -6.61
N LYS A 187 18.21 24.67 -7.70
CA LYS A 187 19.11 23.58 -8.14
C LYS A 187 19.34 22.47 -7.11
N LYS A 188 18.50 22.35 -6.07
CA LYS A 188 18.55 21.23 -5.11
C LYS A 188 18.46 19.89 -5.85
N PRO A 189 19.27 18.88 -5.51
CA PRO A 189 19.19 17.57 -6.15
C PRO A 189 17.78 16.96 -6.04
N LEU A 190 17.36 16.31 -7.12
CA LEU A 190 16.10 15.59 -7.20
C LEU A 190 16.32 14.15 -6.73
N SER A 191 15.59 13.72 -5.71
CA SER A 191 15.64 12.32 -5.25
C SER A 191 14.64 11.49 -6.03
N GLY A 192 15.12 10.49 -6.77
CA GLY A 192 14.31 9.68 -7.67
C GLY A 192 14.24 8.21 -7.29
N TYR A 193 13.16 7.55 -7.69
CA TYR A 193 13.11 6.08 -7.73
C TYR A 193 12.28 5.54 -8.89
N ALA A 194 12.62 4.33 -9.33
CA ALA A 194 11.89 3.58 -10.36
C ALA A 194 11.86 2.09 -10.03
N SER A 195 10.77 1.41 -10.41
CA SER A 195 10.61 -0.03 -10.24
C SER A 195 10.94 -0.74 -11.55
N ILE A 196 11.93 -1.64 -11.54
CA ILE A 196 12.32 -2.46 -12.69
C ILE A 196 12.20 -3.93 -12.30
N GLY A 197 11.19 -4.60 -12.86
CA GLY A 197 10.85 -5.96 -12.44
C GLY A 197 10.47 -6.01 -10.96
N LYS A 198 11.16 -6.84 -10.17
CA LYS A 198 10.96 -6.95 -8.72
C LYS A 198 11.85 -5.99 -7.90
N ALA A 199 12.76 -5.26 -8.54
CA ALA A 199 13.68 -4.35 -7.88
C ALA A 199 13.18 -2.91 -7.90
N ASN A 200 13.36 -2.20 -6.79
CA ASN A 200 13.16 -0.75 -6.70
C ASN A 200 14.53 -0.09 -6.62
N LEU A 201 14.78 0.86 -7.52
CA LEU A 201 16.06 1.51 -7.68
C LEU A 201 15.92 2.98 -7.30
N GLY A 202 16.77 3.43 -6.38
CA GLY A 202 16.88 4.82 -5.98
C GLY A 202 18.08 5.49 -6.62
N PHE A 203 17.96 6.78 -6.86
CA PHE A 203 19.01 7.59 -7.49
C PHE A 203 18.83 9.08 -7.16
N THR A 204 19.87 9.87 -7.40
CA THR A 204 19.86 11.32 -7.20
C THR A 204 20.21 12.00 -8.51
N LEU A 205 19.38 12.94 -8.95
CA LEU A 205 19.52 13.64 -10.24
C LEU A 205 19.85 15.11 -10.00
N ASN A 206 20.83 15.62 -10.74
CA ASN A 206 21.22 17.02 -10.70
C ASN A 206 20.70 17.72 -11.96
N MET A 207 19.96 18.81 -11.78
CA MET A 207 19.39 19.58 -12.87
C MET A 207 20.47 20.28 -13.70
N ILE A 208 20.29 20.27 -15.02
CA ILE A 208 21.05 21.07 -15.97
C ILE A 208 20.24 22.32 -16.33
N HIS A 209 19.04 22.12 -16.87
CA HIS A 209 18.11 23.18 -17.26
C HIS A 209 16.67 22.65 -17.36
N SER A 210 15.70 23.55 -17.48
CA SER A 210 14.31 23.23 -17.81
C SER A 210 13.83 24.06 -18.99
N VAL A 211 13.14 23.44 -19.95
CA VAL A 211 12.53 24.12 -21.10
C VAL A 211 11.18 23.47 -21.40
N GLY A 212 10.13 24.27 -21.57
CA GLY A 212 8.82 23.79 -22.04
C GLY A 212 8.18 22.69 -21.21
N GLY A 213 8.31 22.74 -19.87
CA GLY A 213 7.77 21.70 -18.98
C GLY A 213 8.62 20.43 -18.89
N ARG A 214 9.82 20.43 -19.48
CA ARG A 214 10.81 19.34 -19.38
C ARG A 214 11.93 19.72 -18.44
N ILE A 215 12.54 18.71 -17.81
CA ILE A 215 13.76 18.88 -17.02
C ILE A 215 14.86 18.01 -17.62
N SER A 216 15.95 18.66 -18.01
CA SER A 216 17.19 17.98 -18.40
C SER A 216 18.07 17.82 -17.17
N VAL A 217 18.48 16.59 -16.86
CA VAL A 217 19.34 16.25 -15.72
C VAL A 217 20.57 15.48 -16.17
N TYR A 218 21.61 15.46 -15.35
CA TYR A 218 22.70 14.51 -15.52
C TYR A 218 22.25 13.09 -15.18
N LEU A 219 22.81 12.11 -15.90
CA LEU A 219 22.75 10.72 -15.49
C LEU A 219 23.29 10.60 -14.05
N PRO A 220 22.63 9.85 -13.14
CA PRO A 220 23.07 9.77 -11.76
C PRO A 220 24.43 9.07 -11.67
N SER A 221 25.26 9.48 -10.71
CA SER A 221 26.56 8.86 -10.44
C SER A 221 26.47 7.51 -9.75
N SER A 222 25.30 7.17 -9.21
CA SER A 222 25.05 5.89 -8.56
C SER A 222 23.56 5.55 -8.56
N ILE A 223 23.30 4.25 -8.57
CA ILE A 223 21.99 3.66 -8.29
C ILE A 223 22.14 2.84 -7.02
N TYR A 224 21.12 2.83 -6.18
CA TYR A 224 21.08 2.07 -4.94
C TYR A 224 19.75 1.35 -4.76
N GLU A 225 19.72 0.36 -3.88
CA GLU A 225 18.48 -0.34 -3.54
C GLU A 225 17.51 0.61 -2.84
N GLN A 226 16.39 0.91 -3.49
CA GLN A 226 15.28 1.62 -2.87
C GLN A 226 14.42 0.62 -2.10
N LYS A 227 14.67 0.52 -0.80
CA LYS A 227 13.89 -0.35 0.10
C LYS A 227 12.41 0.04 0.18
N ARG A 228 12.06 1.27 -0.22
CA ARG A 228 10.69 1.78 -0.18
C ARG A 228 9.92 1.32 -1.42
N LYS A 229 8.75 0.70 -1.21
CA LYS A 229 7.82 0.28 -2.27
C LYS A 229 6.74 1.30 -2.59
N SER A 230 6.55 2.27 -1.71
CA SER A 230 5.45 3.22 -1.77
C SER A 230 5.92 4.64 -1.45
N PHE A 231 5.32 5.59 -2.14
CA PHE A 231 5.49 7.02 -1.91
C PHE A 231 5.00 7.42 -0.51
N ARG A 232 5.68 8.39 0.13
CA ARG A 232 5.41 8.88 1.49
C ARG A 232 5.07 10.36 1.51
N VAL A 233 4.08 10.74 2.30
CA VAL A 233 3.73 12.14 2.57
C VAL A 233 3.93 12.49 4.03
N GLU A 234 4.29 13.73 4.28
CA GLU A 234 4.26 14.33 5.61
C GLU A 234 2.82 14.79 5.93
N PRO A 235 2.27 14.44 7.10
CA PRO A 235 0.98 14.96 7.53
C PRO A 235 0.94 16.48 7.61
N ASP A 236 -0.27 17.06 7.66
CA ASP A 236 -0.40 18.48 7.96
C ASP A 236 -0.09 18.72 9.45
N PRO A 237 0.81 19.65 9.81
CA PRO A 237 1.07 19.97 11.21
C PRO A 237 -0.18 20.43 11.98
N LYS A 238 -1.17 21.02 11.30
CA LYS A 238 -2.45 21.44 11.89
C LYS A 238 -3.46 20.30 12.04
N GLU A 239 -3.30 19.22 11.28
CA GLU A 239 -4.13 18.02 11.33
C GLU A 239 -3.24 16.76 11.39
N PRO A 240 -2.55 16.52 12.52
CA PRO A 240 -1.61 15.42 12.63
C PRO A 240 -2.32 14.06 12.57
N ILE A 241 -1.63 13.05 12.02
CA ILE A 241 -2.03 11.66 12.17
C ILE A 241 -1.39 11.10 13.43
N THR A 242 -2.22 10.53 14.31
CA THR A 242 -1.76 9.95 15.58
C THR A 242 -1.77 8.43 15.47
N LEU A 243 -0.65 7.81 15.82
CA LEU A 243 -0.54 6.38 16.08
C LEU A 243 -0.83 6.11 17.56
N TYR A 244 -1.65 5.10 17.83
CA TYR A 244 -1.74 4.43 19.13
C TYR A 244 -1.19 3.02 18.97
N ILE A 245 -0.29 2.60 19.85
CA ILE A 245 0.34 1.28 19.82
C ILE A 245 0.28 0.68 21.21
N LYS A 246 -0.08 -0.60 21.30
CA LYS A 246 -0.13 -1.34 22.57
C LYS A 246 1.09 -2.26 22.69
N PRO A 247 2.12 -1.89 23.48
CA PRO A 247 3.22 -2.81 23.80
C PRO A 247 2.72 -4.04 24.56
N ALA A 248 3.49 -5.13 24.52
CA ALA A 248 3.15 -6.37 25.25
C ALA A 248 3.11 -6.15 26.78
N HIS A 249 3.98 -5.27 27.28
CA HIS A 249 4.07 -4.92 28.70
C HIS A 249 4.07 -3.40 28.83
N GLY A 250 2.97 -2.84 29.34
CA GLY A 250 2.85 -1.42 29.63
C GLY A 250 1.60 -0.76 29.04
N PRO A 251 1.43 0.55 29.28
CA PRO A 251 0.29 1.31 28.77
C PRO A 251 0.41 1.54 27.26
N THR A 252 -0.73 1.78 26.62
CA THR A 252 -0.81 2.22 25.22
C THR A 252 0.02 3.48 25.03
N GLN A 253 0.97 3.42 24.10
CA GLN A 253 1.77 4.57 23.70
C GLN A 253 1.09 5.27 22.54
N ASN A 254 1.29 6.57 22.43
CA ASN A 254 0.86 7.32 21.26
C ASN A 254 1.94 8.29 20.78
N SER A 255 1.94 8.57 19.49
CA SER A 255 2.80 9.59 18.90
C SER A 255 2.23 10.08 17.58
N SER A 256 2.52 11.32 17.24
CA SER A 256 2.28 11.85 15.89
C SER A 256 3.24 11.19 14.92
N ILE A 257 2.73 10.78 13.77
CA ILE A 257 3.59 10.24 12.72
C ILE A 257 4.28 11.37 11.96
N ARG A 258 5.54 11.16 11.60
CA ARG A 258 6.33 12.07 10.76
C ARG A 258 5.96 11.91 9.28
N ASP A 259 5.79 10.67 8.83
CA ASP A 259 5.53 10.37 7.43
C ASP A 259 4.64 9.11 7.27
N ILE A 260 3.84 9.06 6.20
CA ILE A 260 2.92 7.94 5.89
C ILE A 260 2.96 7.57 4.41
N SER A 261 2.90 6.27 4.15
CA SER A 261 2.69 5.66 2.83
C SER A 261 1.65 4.56 2.88
N GLU A 262 1.25 4.02 1.73
CA GLU A 262 0.34 2.87 1.66
C GLU A 262 0.84 1.64 2.44
N GLY A 263 2.16 1.44 2.51
CA GLY A 263 2.76 0.26 3.13
C GLY A 263 3.44 0.53 4.47
N GLY A 264 3.44 1.76 4.99
CA GLY A 264 4.12 2.02 6.27
C GLY A 264 4.13 3.46 6.73
N ILE A 265 4.50 3.63 7.99
CA ILE A 265 4.60 4.91 8.71
C ILE A 265 6.00 5.11 9.29
N GLY A 266 6.41 6.36 9.41
CA GLY A 266 7.61 6.79 10.12
C GLY A 266 7.24 7.73 11.26
N LEU A 267 7.89 7.58 12.42
CA LEU A 267 7.63 8.41 13.59
C LEU A 267 8.83 8.46 14.53
N SER A 268 8.82 9.46 15.40
CA SER A 268 9.74 9.58 16.53
C SER A 268 8.92 9.52 17.82
N MET A 269 9.38 8.78 18.83
CA MET A 269 8.68 8.70 20.12
C MET A 269 9.68 8.57 21.28
N ALA A 270 9.30 9.03 22.47
CA ALA A 270 10.08 8.91 23.70
C ALA A 270 10.09 7.48 24.27
N TYR A 271 9.38 6.53 23.66
CA TYR A 271 9.30 5.15 24.11
C TYR A 271 10.27 4.27 23.32
N SER A 272 11.29 3.72 24.00
CA SER A 272 12.39 2.98 23.38
C SER A 272 12.21 1.46 23.34
N ASN A 273 11.14 0.92 23.95
CA ASN A 273 11.00 -0.53 24.16
C ASN A 273 10.29 -1.27 23.03
N LEU A 274 10.00 -0.62 21.89
CA LEU A 274 9.55 -1.35 20.70
C LEU A 274 10.73 -2.06 20.06
N GLU A 275 10.54 -3.33 19.71
CA GLU A 275 11.62 -4.18 19.18
C GLU A 275 11.53 -4.30 17.66
N LYS A 276 12.68 -4.16 17.00
CA LYS A 276 12.78 -4.38 15.54
C LYS A 276 12.39 -5.82 15.21
N GLY A 277 11.56 -5.98 14.19
CA GLY A 277 11.05 -7.27 13.72
C GLY A 277 9.78 -7.74 14.41
N LYS A 278 9.39 -7.16 15.56
CA LYS A 278 8.13 -7.51 16.24
C LYS A 278 6.94 -6.79 15.62
N THR A 279 5.78 -7.43 15.71
CA THR A 279 4.47 -6.91 15.30
C THR A 279 3.69 -6.50 16.54
N TYR A 280 3.03 -5.35 16.46
CA TYR A 280 2.20 -4.80 17.53
C TYR A 280 0.84 -4.41 16.96
N SER A 281 -0.21 -4.61 17.75
CA SER A 281 -1.52 -4.06 17.42
C SER A 281 -1.52 -2.55 17.59
N ILE A 282 -2.04 -1.88 16.56
CA ILE A 282 -2.05 -0.44 16.44
C ILE A 282 -3.42 0.08 16.05
N ALA A 283 -3.57 1.37 16.30
CA ALA A 283 -4.74 2.15 15.97
C ALA A 283 -4.25 3.46 15.33
N LEU A 284 -4.61 3.72 14.08
CA LEU A 284 -4.17 4.90 13.34
C LEU A 284 -5.35 5.88 13.18
N LYS A 285 -5.21 7.07 13.77
CA LYS A 285 -6.21 8.12 13.68
C LYS A 285 -5.85 9.09 12.57
N LEU A 286 -6.55 8.98 11.44
CA LEU A 286 -6.45 9.93 10.33
C LEU A 286 -7.30 11.19 10.61
N PRO A 287 -6.97 12.35 10.03
CA PRO A 287 -7.78 13.57 10.14
C PRO A 287 -9.21 13.36 9.66
N ARG A 288 -10.18 13.84 10.44
CA ARG A 288 -11.62 13.87 10.09
C ARG A 288 -12.20 12.51 9.66
N THR A 289 -11.59 11.41 10.10
CA THR A 289 -11.96 10.03 9.76
C THR A 289 -11.95 9.16 11.01
N GLU A 290 -12.58 8.00 10.91
CA GLU A 290 -12.58 6.99 11.97
C GLU A 290 -11.19 6.38 12.17
N LEU A 291 -11.03 5.73 13.32
CA LEU A 291 -9.80 5.10 13.76
C LEU A 291 -9.59 3.77 13.01
N ILE A 292 -8.48 3.64 12.30
CA ILE A 292 -8.13 2.42 11.56
C ILE A 292 -7.40 1.47 12.50
N LEU A 293 -7.90 0.25 12.65
CA LEU A 293 -7.28 -0.78 13.49
C LEU A 293 -6.52 -1.78 12.63
N GLY A 294 -5.41 -2.29 13.17
CA GLY A 294 -4.71 -3.44 12.61
C GLY A 294 -3.35 -3.60 13.26
N ASP A 295 -2.39 -4.08 12.49
CA ASP A 295 -1.08 -4.44 13.03
C ASP A 295 0.05 -3.67 12.34
N ALA A 296 1.16 -3.50 13.05
CA ALA A 296 2.36 -2.90 12.50
C ALA A 296 3.61 -3.64 12.94
N LYS A 297 4.46 -3.97 11.96
CA LYS A 297 5.76 -4.58 12.18
C LYS A 297 6.85 -3.51 12.20
N ILE A 298 7.67 -3.50 13.25
CA ILE A 298 8.81 -2.57 13.35
C ILE A 298 9.89 -2.98 12.34
N ALA A 299 10.00 -2.26 11.22
CA ALA A 299 10.98 -2.51 10.18
C ALA A 299 12.32 -1.80 10.46
N PHE A 300 12.28 -0.66 11.14
CA PHE A 300 13.43 0.18 11.45
C PHE A 300 13.31 0.75 12.86
N LYS A 301 14.45 0.82 13.56
CA LYS A 301 14.62 1.43 14.87
C LYS A 301 16.00 2.07 14.90
N ASN A 302 16.07 3.36 15.23
CA ASN A 302 17.34 4.05 15.46
C ASN A 302 17.17 5.05 16.61
N ALA A 303 18.09 5.03 17.57
CA ALA A 303 18.10 6.03 18.63
C ALA A 303 18.54 7.37 18.03
N ASP A 304 17.80 8.42 18.34
CA ASP A 304 18.22 9.80 18.07
C ASP A 304 19.05 10.33 19.25
N GLN A 305 19.80 11.41 19.03
CA GLN A 305 20.64 12.02 20.07
C GLN A 305 19.80 12.67 21.19
N GLU A 306 18.52 12.96 20.94
CA GLU A 306 17.63 13.73 21.83
C GLU A 306 16.65 12.88 22.65
N MET A 307 17.08 11.73 23.20
CA MET A 307 16.23 10.81 24.00
C MET A 307 14.97 10.27 23.30
N HIS A 308 14.83 10.50 21.99
CA HIS A 308 13.78 9.94 21.17
C HIS A 308 14.30 8.78 20.32
N VAL A 309 13.41 7.85 19.98
CA VAL A 309 13.72 6.74 19.09
C VAL A 309 12.89 6.89 17.81
N ASN A 310 13.60 6.90 16.69
CA ASN A 310 13.03 6.90 15.36
C ASN A 310 12.61 5.48 14.98
N TYR A 311 11.34 5.31 14.63
CA TYR A 311 10.78 4.05 14.17
C TYR A 311 10.26 4.15 12.74
N GLY A 312 10.51 3.11 11.97
CA GLY A 312 9.82 2.84 10.71
C GLY A 312 9.01 1.57 10.87
N MET A 313 7.72 1.64 10.57
CA MET A 313 6.80 0.53 10.71
C MET A 313 6.17 0.16 9.37
N SER A 314 6.10 -1.13 9.07
CA SER A 314 5.27 -1.67 8.00
C SER A 314 3.88 -1.89 8.56
N ILE A 315 2.85 -1.32 7.93
CA ILE A 315 1.46 -1.47 8.38
C ILE A 315 0.82 -2.65 7.68
N ASP A 316 -0.03 -3.35 8.41
CA ASP A 316 -0.90 -4.41 7.92
C ASP A 316 -2.33 -4.07 8.34
N PHE A 317 -3.07 -3.51 7.40
CA PHE A 317 -4.47 -3.11 7.57
C PHE A 317 -5.33 -3.85 6.57
N HIS A 318 -6.61 -4.00 6.92
CA HIS A 318 -7.58 -4.56 6.01
C HIS A 318 -7.66 -3.75 4.71
N ALA A 319 -7.87 -4.42 3.57
CA ALA A 319 -7.82 -3.78 2.25
C ALA A 319 -8.86 -2.65 2.10
N SER A 320 -10.01 -2.75 2.78
CA SER A 320 -11.01 -1.68 2.82
C SER A 320 -10.48 -0.41 3.49
N ASP A 321 -9.54 -0.53 4.41
CA ASP A 321 -9.07 0.60 5.22
C ASP A 321 -7.85 1.26 4.58
N LEU A 322 -7.06 0.48 3.83
CA LEU A 322 -5.99 1.00 2.97
C LEU A 322 -6.52 2.05 1.97
N ARG A 323 -7.79 1.98 1.55
CA ARG A 323 -8.39 3.00 0.67
C ARG A 323 -8.44 4.39 1.32
N TYR A 324 -8.62 4.47 2.63
CA TYR A 324 -8.63 5.74 3.36
C TYR A 324 -7.23 6.34 3.42
N ILE A 325 -6.21 5.50 3.65
CA ILE A 325 -4.81 5.92 3.63
C ILE A 325 -4.41 6.41 2.24
N ARG A 326 -4.78 5.69 1.17
CA ARG A 326 -4.56 6.12 -0.22
C ARG A 326 -5.20 7.46 -0.51
N THR A 327 -6.46 7.62 -0.11
CA THR A 327 -7.21 8.86 -0.31
C THR A 327 -6.59 10.00 0.47
N TYR A 328 -6.15 9.76 1.71
CA TYR A 328 -5.42 10.73 2.53
C TYR A 328 -4.12 11.16 1.86
N ILE A 329 -3.28 10.21 1.42
CA ILE A 329 -2.01 10.47 0.73
C ILE A 329 -2.23 11.33 -0.50
N PHE A 330 -3.23 10.99 -1.31
CA PHE A 330 -3.58 11.75 -2.51
C PHE A 330 -4.05 13.17 -2.19
N LYS A 331 -4.99 13.33 -1.25
CA LYS A 331 -5.47 14.66 -0.80
C LYS A 331 -4.35 15.49 -0.20
N ARG A 332 -3.45 14.87 0.58
CA ARG A 332 -2.31 15.55 1.19
C ARG A 332 -1.32 16.04 0.13
N GLN A 333 -1.04 15.26 -0.91
CA GLN A 333 -0.24 15.75 -2.05
C GLN A 333 -0.87 16.95 -2.74
N ALA A 334 -2.18 16.91 -3.00
CA ALA A 334 -2.89 18.05 -3.58
C ALA A 334 -2.83 19.28 -2.65
N GLY A 335 -2.97 19.08 -1.33
CA GLY A 335 -2.84 20.15 -0.34
C GLY A 335 -1.43 20.74 -0.28
N ILE A 336 -0.39 19.90 -0.30
CA ILE A 336 1.01 20.34 -0.36
C ILE A 336 1.24 21.18 -1.62
N LEU A 337 0.78 20.70 -2.77
CA LEU A 337 0.87 21.43 -4.04
C LEU A 337 0.17 22.79 -3.95
N ALA A 338 -1.04 22.85 -3.39
CA ALA A 338 -1.79 24.09 -3.20
C ALA A 338 -1.04 25.07 -2.28
N SER A 339 -0.53 24.61 -1.13
CA SER A 339 0.23 25.47 -0.21
C SER A 339 1.51 26.04 -0.86
N ILE A 340 2.19 25.26 -1.69
CA ILE A 340 3.38 25.73 -2.42
C ILE A 340 3.01 26.76 -3.50
N ARG A 341 1.84 26.59 -4.13
CA ARG A 341 1.26 27.55 -5.09
C ARG A 341 0.81 28.86 -4.44
N ASP A 342 0.15 28.80 -3.29
CA ASP A 342 -0.33 30.01 -2.61
C ASP A 342 0.84 30.87 -2.11
N LEU A 343 1.99 30.27 -1.85
CA LEU A 343 3.26 30.97 -1.61
C LEU A 343 3.90 31.56 -2.89
N SER A 344 3.27 31.45 -4.06
CA SER A 344 3.78 31.98 -5.33
C SER A 344 2.95 33.14 -5.91
N ILE A 345 1.88 33.53 -5.21
CA ILE A 345 1.17 34.80 -5.34
C ILE A 345 1.63 35.68 -4.18
#